data_AF-A0A9W8GTB7-F1
#
_entry.id   AF-A0A9W8GTB7-F1
#
_cell.length_a   1.000
_cell.length_b   1.000
_cell.length_c   1.000
_cell.angle_alpha   90.00
_cell.angle_beta   90.00
_cell.angle_gamma   90.00
#
_symmetry.space_group_name_H-M   'P 1'
#
loop_
_entity.id
_entity.type
_entity.pdbx_description
1 polymer ?
#
loop_
_entity_poly.entity_id
_entity_poly.type
_entity_poly.pdbx_seq_one_letter_code
_entity_poly.pdbx_strand_id
1 'polypeptide(L)'
;MAGWMAEKQARLEAQWQHMVEANVAGEAAVEGEVKRNVNYQILKNRGLVPKRTKEQRNPRVKRRNRYEQAKKKLNSSVTQVRALEGNYGGEATGIKAHLSRSTRFK
;
A
#
# COMPACT_ATOMS: atom_id res chain seq x y z
N MET A 1 4.75 4.94 17.45
CA MET A 1 4.76 4.71 15.98
C MET A 1 6.09 4.15 15.45
N ALA A 2 7.25 4.51 16.02
CA ALA A 2 8.56 4.00 15.56
C ALA A 2 8.80 2.50 15.86
N GLY A 3 8.32 1.97 17.00
CA GLY A 3 8.57 0.58 17.41
C GLY A 3 7.96 -0.48 16.49
N TRP A 4 6.72 -0.30 16.05
CA TRP A 4 6.03 -1.24 15.14
C TRP A 4 6.73 -1.38 13.77
N MET A 5 7.31 -0.30 13.27
CA MET A 5 8.02 -0.32 11.98
C MET A 5 9.35 -1.07 12.10
N ALA A 6 10.06 -0.91 13.23
CA ALA A 6 11.30 -1.64 13.52
C ALA A 6 11.04 -3.15 13.72
N GLU A 7 10.00 -3.51 14.47
CA GLU A 7 9.61 -4.91 14.69
C GLU A 7 9.17 -5.60 13.39
N LYS A 8 8.50 -4.86 12.51
CA LYS A 8 8.12 -5.34 11.18
C LYS A 8 9.31 -5.51 10.25
N GLN A 9 10.33 -4.64 10.35
CA GLN A 9 11.60 -4.79 9.64
C GLN A 9 12.36 -6.01 10.15
N ALA A 10 12.51 -6.15 11.46
CA ALA A 10 13.15 -7.31 12.09
C ALA A 10 12.46 -8.63 11.70
N ARG A 11 11.13 -8.67 11.62
CA ARG A 11 10.40 -9.87 11.16
C ARG A 11 10.63 -10.17 9.68
N LEU A 12 10.73 -9.13 8.84
CA LEU A 12 11.00 -9.29 7.41
C LEU A 12 12.43 -9.77 7.17
N GLU A 13 13.38 -9.23 7.95
CA GLU A 13 14.78 -9.65 7.97
C GLU A 13 14.92 -11.08 8.47
N ALA A 14 14.26 -11.45 9.57
CA ALA A 14 14.24 -12.84 10.05
C ALA A 14 13.64 -13.80 9.02
N GLN A 15 12.54 -13.42 8.34
CA GLN A 15 11.99 -14.21 7.24
C GLN A 15 12.94 -14.33 6.05
N TRP A 16 13.69 -13.26 5.74
CA TRP A 16 14.71 -13.27 4.69
C TRP A 16 15.88 -14.18 5.07
N GLN A 17 16.41 -14.05 6.29
CA GLN A 17 17.50 -14.88 6.82
C GLN A 17 17.10 -16.35 6.81
N HIS A 18 15.91 -16.69 7.30
CA HIS A 18 15.39 -18.07 7.26
C HIS A 18 15.26 -18.58 5.82
N MET A 19 14.83 -17.76 4.86
CA MET A 19 14.76 -18.15 3.45
C MET A 19 16.15 -18.37 2.85
N VAL A 20 17.14 -17.55 3.21
CA VAL A 20 18.53 -17.69 2.78
C VAL A 20 19.14 -18.97 3.39
N GLU A 21 18.99 -19.18 4.69
CA GLU A 21 19.43 -20.39 5.39
C GLU A 21 18.79 -21.65 4.82
N ALA A 22 17.48 -21.65 4.53
CA ALA A 22 16.81 -22.79 3.90
C ALA A 22 17.35 -23.09 2.49
N ASN A 23 17.70 -22.06 1.71
CA ASN A 23 18.33 -22.26 0.40
C ASN A 23 19.77 -22.79 0.53
N VAL A 24 20.56 -22.24 1.46
CA VAL A 24 21.95 -22.66 1.72
C VAL A 24 22.00 -24.08 2.30
N ALA A 25 21.09 -24.43 3.20
CA ALA A 25 20.96 -25.78 3.75
C ALA A 25 20.57 -26.81 2.69
N GLY A 26 19.75 -26.41 1.70
CA GLY A 26 19.46 -27.23 0.52
C GLY A 26 20.68 -27.44 -0.39
N GLU A 27 21.66 -26.53 -0.38
CA GLU A 27 22.93 -26.68 -1.09
C GLU A 27 23.96 -27.48 -0.30
N ALA A 28 23.96 -27.42 1.03
CA ALA A 28 24.90 -28.13 1.90
C ALA A 28 24.54 -29.63 2.11
N ALA A 29 23.29 -30.03 1.88
CA ALA A 29 22.83 -31.43 2.01
C ALA A 29 23.08 -32.28 0.74
N VAL A 30 24.23 -32.11 0.08
CA VAL A 30 24.61 -32.91 -1.10
C VAL A 30 25.77 -33.84 -0.75
N GLU A 31 25.49 -34.81 0.11
CA GLU A 31 26.29 -36.04 0.25
C GLU A 31 25.42 -37.22 -0.20
N GLY A 32 25.55 -37.59 -1.48
CA GLY A 32 24.80 -38.68 -2.12
C GLY A 32 24.30 -38.33 -3.52
N GLU A 33 23.94 -39.37 -4.31
CA GLU A 33 23.44 -39.30 -5.69
C GLU A 33 22.06 -38.58 -5.78
N VAL A 34 22.04 -37.28 -5.49
CA VAL A 34 20.85 -36.44 -5.49
C VAL A 34 20.90 -35.51 -6.70
N LYS A 35 19.88 -35.61 -7.55
CA LYS A 35 19.74 -34.74 -8.73
C LYS A 35 19.61 -33.28 -8.28
N ARG A 36 20.39 -32.37 -8.87
CA ARG A 36 20.30 -30.94 -8.59
C ARG A 36 18.91 -30.41 -8.95
N ASN A 37 18.24 -29.78 -8.00
CA ASN A 37 16.94 -29.14 -8.24
C ASN A 37 17.09 -27.84 -9.05
N VAL A 38 16.03 -27.47 -9.79
CA VAL A 38 15.99 -26.25 -10.60
C VAL A 38 15.65 -25.04 -9.72
N ASN A 39 16.46 -23.98 -9.78
CA ASN A 39 16.21 -22.73 -9.05
C ASN A 39 14.94 -22.01 -9.55
N TYR A 40 14.21 -21.30 -8.66
CA TYR A 40 13.03 -20.49 -8.98
C TYR A 40 13.28 -19.49 -10.10
N GLN A 41 14.48 -18.89 -10.14
CA GLN A 41 14.86 -17.94 -11.20
C GLN A 41 14.85 -18.60 -12.59
N ILE A 42 15.38 -19.82 -12.69
CA ILE A 42 15.41 -20.61 -13.93
C ILE A 42 14.00 -21.09 -14.27
N LEU A 43 13.26 -21.62 -13.29
CA LEU A 43 11.90 -22.14 -13.49
C LEU A 43 10.91 -21.07 -13.96
N LYS A 44 10.98 -19.85 -13.42
CA LYS A 44 10.06 -18.76 -13.76
C LYS A 44 10.55 -17.84 -14.86
N ASN A 45 11.85 -17.87 -15.19
CA ASN A 45 12.51 -17.09 -16.24
C ASN A 45 11.93 -15.67 -16.42
N ARG A 46 11.85 -14.91 -15.31
CA ARG A 46 11.18 -13.59 -15.33
C ARG A 46 12.06 -12.47 -15.87
N GLY A 47 13.37 -12.65 -15.95
CA GLY A 47 14.33 -11.63 -16.38
C GLY A 47 14.36 -10.38 -15.48
N LEU A 48 14.85 -9.26 -16.03
CA LEU A 48 15.07 -8.00 -15.33
C LEU A 48 13.79 -7.13 -15.26
N VAL A 49 12.74 -7.61 -14.57
CA VAL A 49 11.48 -6.84 -14.43
C VAL A 49 11.61 -5.73 -13.38
N PRO A 50 11.08 -4.52 -13.62
CA PRO A 50 11.08 -3.45 -12.62
C PRO A 50 10.27 -3.81 -11.35
N LYS A 51 10.62 -3.14 -10.25
CA LYS A 51 9.91 -3.26 -8.97
C LYS A 51 8.51 -2.68 -9.09
N ARG A 52 7.51 -3.54 -8.87
CA ARG A 52 6.08 -3.19 -8.80
C ARG A 52 5.58 -3.11 -7.37
N THR A 53 4.65 -2.20 -7.08
CA THR A 53 4.09 -2.01 -5.74
C THR A 53 3.19 -3.20 -5.35
N LYS A 54 2.95 -3.38 -4.05
CA LYS A 54 2.08 -4.47 -3.56
C LYS A 54 0.63 -4.31 -4.03
N GLU A 55 0.15 -3.08 -4.18
CA GLU A 55 -1.20 -2.79 -4.65
C GLU A 55 -1.44 -3.24 -6.09
N GLN A 56 -0.41 -3.15 -6.95
CA GLN A 56 -0.49 -3.59 -8.34
C GLN A 56 -0.64 -5.11 -8.48
N ARG A 57 -0.34 -5.88 -7.42
CA ARG A 57 -0.53 -7.34 -7.41
C ARG A 57 -2.01 -7.73 -7.36
N ASN A 58 -2.86 -6.88 -6.78
CA ASN A 58 -4.30 -7.17 -6.65
C ASN A 58 -5.13 -6.04 -7.29
N PRO A 59 -5.79 -6.30 -8.43
CA PRO A 59 -6.56 -5.28 -9.15
C PRO A 59 -7.70 -4.69 -8.32
N ARG A 60 -8.31 -5.48 -7.41
CA ARG A 60 -9.35 -5.00 -6.50
C ARG A 60 -8.81 -3.96 -5.52
N VAL A 61 -7.67 -4.25 -4.90
CA VAL A 61 -7.05 -3.34 -3.91
C VAL A 61 -6.62 -2.03 -4.58
N LYS A 62 -6.02 -2.10 -5.77
CA LYS A 62 -5.68 -0.91 -6.57
C LYS A 62 -6.90 -0.03 -6.85
N ARG A 63 -8.03 -0.62 -7.25
CA ARG A 63 -9.27 0.11 -7.56
C ARG A 63 -9.89 0.72 -6.30
N ARG A 64 -9.91 -0.02 -5.19
CA ARG A 64 -10.40 0.49 -3.89
C ARG A 64 -9.60 1.71 -3.43
N ASN A 65 -8.26 1.60 -3.42
CA ASN A 65 -7.39 2.67 -2.97
C ASN A 65 -7.50 3.91 -3.89
N ARG A 66 -7.65 3.69 -5.20
CA ARG A 66 -7.91 4.78 -6.17
C ARG A 66 -9.23 5.50 -5.86
N TYR A 67 -10.31 4.77 -5.55
CA TYR A 67 -11.59 5.36 -5.18
C TYR A 67 -11.50 6.16 -3.88
N GLU A 68 -10.86 5.62 -2.84
CA GLU A 68 -10.66 6.32 -1.57
C GLU A 68 -9.85 7.63 -1.75
N GLN A 69 -8.79 7.59 -2.56
CA GLN A 69 -8.01 8.79 -2.90
C GLN A 69 -8.85 9.82 -3.66
N ALA A 70 -9.65 9.37 -4.64
CA ALA A 70 -10.53 10.25 -5.40
C ALA A 70 -11.61 10.89 -4.52
N LYS A 71 -12.19 10.12 -3.58
CA LYS A 71 -13.16 10.62 -2.60
C LYS A 71 -12.58 11.72 -1.71
N LYS A 72 -11.33 11.56 -1.24
CA LYS A 72 -10.63 12.60 -0.46
C LYS A 72 -10.37 13.87 -1.27
N LYS A 73 -9.95 13.73 -2.53
CA LYS A 73 -9.75 14.87 -3.46
C LYS A 73 -11.05 15.59 -3.78
N LEU A 74 -12.14 14.84 -3.95
CA LEU A 74 -13.47 15.43 -4.17
C LEU A 74 -13.88 16.30 -2.97
N ASN A 75 -13.68 15.80 -1.74
CA ASN A 75 -13.96 16.55 -0.52
C ASN A 75 -13.15 17.84 -0.38
N SER A 76 -11.93 17.90 -0.95
CA SER A 76 -11.13 19.13 -0.94
C SER A 76 -11.54 20.14 -2.01
N SER A 77 -12.04 19.67 -3.15
CA SER A 77 -12.40 20.54 -4.27
C SER A 77 -13.84 21.07 -4.16
N VAL A 78 -14.77 20.24 -3.69
CA VAL A 78 -16.20 20.54 -3.63
C VAL A 78 -16.75 20.15 -2.27
N THR A 79 -17.50 21.07 -1.65
CA THR A 79 -18.22 20.79 -0.41
C THR A 79 -19.30 19.74 -0.65
N GLN A 80 -19.12 18.56 -0.08
CA GLN A 80 -20.14 17.50 -0.11
C GLN A 80 -21.21 17.75 0.94
N VAL A 81 -22.46 17.42 0.62
CA VAL A 81 -23.57 17.43 1.58
C VAL A 81 -23.31 16.33 2.63
N ARG A 82 -23.47 16.68 3.91
CA ARG A 82 -23.32 15.75 5.05
C ARG A 82 -24.62 15.76 5.85
N ALA A 83 -24.96 14.62 6.44
CA ALA A 83 -26.05 14.56 7.41
C ALA A 83 -25.65 15.33 8.67
N LEU A 84 -26.63 15.97 9.31
CA LEU A 84 -26.45 16.64 10.58
C LEU A 84 -26.43 15.58 11.69
N GLU A 85 -25.32 15.48 12.43
CA GLU A 85 -25.17 14.50 13.51
C GLU A 85 -25.78 14.96 14.86
N GLY A 86 -26.18 16.24 14.99
CA GLY A 86 -26.75 16.79 16.22
C GLY A 86 -27.15 18.26 16.12
N ASN A 87 -27.31 18.96 17.25
CA ASN A 87 -27.65 20.39 17.27
C ASN A 87 -26.53 21.26 16.67
N TYR A 88 -26.89 22.44 16.15
CA TYR A 88 -25.94 23.38 15.57
C TYR A 88 -24.98 23.94 16.64
N GLY A 89 -23.70 23.60 16.54
CA GLY A 89 -22.62 24.08 17.41
C GLY A 89 -21.79 25.23 16.83
N GLY A 90 -22.19 25.78 15.68
CA GLY A 90 -21.40 26.76 14.93
C GLY A 90 -20.52 26.14 13.83
N GLU A 91 -19.86 27.00 13.04
CA GLU A 91 -18.97 26.59 11.95
C GLU A 91 -17.59 26.18 12.46
N ALA A 92 -17.33 24.87 12.54
CA ALA A 92 -16.07 24.33 13.09
C ALA A 92 -14.80 24.82 12.36
N THR A 93 -14.87 25.10 11.05
CA THR A 93 -13.74 25.60 10.25
C THR A 93 -13.68 27.13 10.15
N GLY A 94 -14.66 27.84 10.71
CA GLY A 94 -14.77 29.30 10.65
C GLY A 94 -15.46 29.84 9.39
N ILE A 95 -15.91 31.09 9.49
CA ILE A 95 -16.60 31.84 8.43
C ILE A 95 -15.65 32.92 7.88
N LYS A 96 -15.50 32.97 6.55
CA LYS A 96 -14.70 34.01 5.87
C LYS A 96 -15.61 35.07 5.25
N ALA A 97 -15.69 36.25 5.88
CA ALA A 97 -16.62 37.32 5.50
C ALA A 97 -16.45 37.85 4.06
N HIS A 98 -15.21 37.93 3.56
CA HIS A 98 -14.93 38.50 2.23
C HIS A 98 -14.96 37.49 1.07
N LEU A 99 -15.33 36.22 1.32
CA LEU A 99 -15.31 35.19 0.28
C LEU A 99 -16.72 34.88 -0.22
N SER A 100 -17.01 35.29 -1.46
CA SER A 100 -18.20 34.85 -2.19
C SER A 100 -17.88 33.67 -3.10
N ARG A 101 -18.69 32.60 -3.02
CA ARG A 101 -18.58 31.38 -3.85
C ARG A 101 -19.79 31.17 -4.78
N SER A 102 -20.60 32.19 -5.03
CA SER A 102 -21.75 32.10 -5.93
C SER A 102 -21.35 32.17 -7.40
N THR A 103 -22.13 31.51 -8.27
CA THR A 103 -21.99 31.62 -9.73
C THR A 103 -22.64 32.92 -10.19
N ARG A 104 -21.88 33.81 -10.86
CA ARG A 104 -22.45 35.05 -11.44
C ARG A 104 -23.17 34.75 -12.75
N PHE A 105 -24.37 35.30 -12.89
CA PHE A 105 -25.11 35.29 -14.15
C PHE A 105 -24.50 36.31 -15.12
N LYS A 106 -24.57 36.03 -16.42
CA LYS A 106 -24.14 36.92 -17.50
C LYS A 106 -25.34 37.62 -18.10
#